data_AF-A0A944VXD2-F1
#
_entry.id   AF-A0A944VXD2-F1
#
_cell.length_a   1.000
_cell.length_b   1.000
_cell.length_c   1.000
_cell.angle_alpha   90.00
_cell.angle_beta   90.00
_cell.angle_gamma   90.00
#
_symmetry.space_group_name_H-M   'P 1'
#
loop_
_entity.id
_entity.type
_entity.pdbx_description
1 polymer ?
#
loop_
_entity_poly.entity_id
_entity_poly.type
_entity_poly.pdbx_seq_one_letter_code
_entity_poly.pdbx_strand_id
1 'polypeptide(L)'
;MKFLQIKIVIQSLVAVMMIILVSACGTYNPIAIDEVNFHQRSQTKSVGKLTVTASVLSPRESKQIFGRPLAKKGVQPVWLEIVNNEDTPFALIVMAIDPKYFSSMEAAHINRVSDKGKNKQMEEDYRKLAIDMFINPGETKSGFVYTNIGFGTKVVPVVLFGPNQVRTLVFYIPVPGIKADHHRVNFDDLYQPEEFIKFDKEEDFRSKLSDFQCCARNEKDTKDGDPLNLVMVGRPDLIFGALARAGWDETEAVTFSTGLKMAKAFFKGDMYLNAPISPQYVFGRAQDIALQKGRDSVNERNHMRLWLTPWIFRDKSVWIGQISRDIGIRLTTGVWSLTTHAVDPEVDDARDYLIMDVMSVQGLAKMGMVNGVGSATPEKPREIILGDPYWTDGRRAVMLFPEEPVAMDEIEFFIWDFRSKEVKEIVEREQNGSTSKSD
;
A
#
# COMPACT_ATOMS: atom_id res chain seq x y z
N MET A 1 5.59 -63.52 -31.14
CA MET A 1 6.59 -62.48 -30.78
C MET A 1 6.01 -61.08 -30.61
N LYS A 2 5.13 -60.55 -31.50
CA LYS A 2 4.61 -59.16 -31.40
C LYS A 2 3.80 -58.85 -30.12
N PHE A 3 3.01 -59.81 -29.61
CA PHE A 3 2.22 -59.60 -28.39
C PHE A 3 3.05 -59.47 -27.10
N LEU A 4 4.22 -60.10 -27.03
CA LEU A 4 5.09 -60.02 -25.86
C LEU A 4 5.80 -58.66 -25.79
N GLN A 5 6.18 -58.10 -26.93
CA GLN A 5 6.77 -56.75 -27.02
C GLN A 5 5.77 -55.66 -26.61
N ILE A 6 4.49 -55.77 -26.99
CA ILE A 6 3.46 -54.79 -26.62
C ILE A 6 3.22 -54.79 -25.10
N LYS A 7 3.19 -55.95 -24.44
CA LYS A 7 3.06 -56.04 -22.97
C LYS A 7 4.23 -55.39 -22.24
N ILE A 8 5.47 -55.63 -22.70
CA ILE A 8 6.68 -55.04 -22.09
C ILE A 8 6.69 -53.52 -22.26
N VAL A 9 6.27 -53.00 -23.42
CA VAL A 9 6.18 -51.55 -23.68
C VAL A 9 5.11 -50.90 -22.80
N ILE A 10 3.93 -51.52 -22.65
CA ILE A 10 2.86 -51.00 -21.77
C ILE A 10 3.30 -51.03 -20.29
N GLN A 11 3.92 -52.12 -19.83
CA GLN A 11 4.45 -52.20 -18.45
C GLN A 11 5.54 -51.15 -18.19
N SER A 12 6.40 -50.90 -19.18
CA SER A 12 7.44 -49.87 -19.09
C SER A 12 6.85 -48.46 -19.06
N LEU A 13 5.81 -48.19 -19.86
CA LEU A 13 5.08 -46.92 -19.86
C LEU A 13 4.35 -46.66 -18.53
N VAL A 14 3.70 -47.69 -17.95
CA VAL A 14 3.04 -47.58 -16.65
C VAL A 14 4.06 -47.37 -15.52
N ALA A 15 5.22 -48.05 -15.57
CA ALA A 15 6.29 -47.86 -14.60
C ALA A 15 6.92 -46.45 -14.69
N VAL A 16 7.17 -45.95 -15.91
CA VAL A 16 7.65 -44.58 -16.13
C VAL A 16 6.62 -43.56 -15.67
N MET A 17 5.33 -43.77 -15.93
CA MET A 17 4.26 -42.89 -15.47
C MET A 17 4.10 -42.91 -13.94
N MET A 18 4.26 -44.07 -13.28
CA MET A 18 4.33 -44.14 -11.81
C MET A 18 5.57 -43.43 -11.25
N ILE A 19 6.75 -43.57 -11.87
CA ILE A 19 7.97 -42.89 -11.42
C ILE A 19 7.83 -41.36 -11.56
N ILE A 20 7.19 -40.88 -12.63
CA ILE A 20 6.86 -39.46 -12.84
C ILE A 20 5.82 -38.98 -11.80
N LEU A 21 4.84 -39.82 -11.44
CA LEU A 21 3.85 -39.52 -10.40
C LEU A 21 4.48 -39.48 -8.98
N VAL A 22 5.48 -40.31 -8.70
CA VAL A 22 6.21 -40.31 -7.43
C VAL A 22 7.18 -39.11 -7.34
N SER A 23 7.79 -38.68 -8.45
CA SER A 23 8.69 -37.51 -8.49
C SER A 23 7.97 -36.16 -8.61
N ALA A 24 6.66 -36.16 -8.85
CA ALA A 24 5.81 -34.96 -8.77
C ALA A 24 5.29 -34.64 -7.35
N CYS A 25 5.61 -35.47 -6.33
CA CYS A 25 5.41 -35.10 -4.94
C CYS A 25 6.41 -33.99 -4.58
N GLY A 26 6.00 -32.72 -4.72
CA GLY A 26 6.86 -31.59 -4.41
C GLY A 26 7.43 -31.70 -3.00
N THR A 27 8.73 -31.96 -2.89
CA THR A 27 9.42 -32.18 -1.62
C THR A 27 9.51 -30.89 -0.80
N TYR A 28 9.62 -31.02 0.51
CA TYR A 28 9.88 -29.92 1.44
C TYR A 28 11.37 -29.93 1.80
N ASN A 29 12.10 -28.92 1.31
CA ASN A 29 13.55 -28.80 1.46
C ASN A 29 13.94 -27.34 1.73
N PRO A 30 13.73 -26.84 2.97
CA PRO A 30 14.14 -25.50 3.36
C PRO A 30 15.66 -25.38 3.47
N ILE A 31 16.15 -24.16 3.30
CA ILE A 31 17.54 -23.75 3.51
C ILE A 31 17.56 -22.88 4.77
N ALA A 32 18.63 -22.97 5.56
CA ALA A 32 18.76 -22.17 6.77
C ALA A 32 18.77 -20.66 6.44
N ILE A 33 18.18 -19.85 7.32
CA ILE A 33 17.95 -18.41 7.08
C ILE A 33 19.27 -17.65 6.86
N ASP A 34 20.32 -18.03 7.59
CA ASP A 34 21.67 -17.47 7.57
C ASP A 34 22.44 -17.78 6.29
N GLU A 35 22.04 -18.82 5.55
CA GLU A 35 22.62 -19.14 4.23
C GLU A 35 22.03 -18.30 3.08
N VAL A 36 20.98 -17.51 3.34
CA VAL A 36 20.28 -16.73 2.32
C VAL A 36 20.60 -15.23 2.47
N ASN A 37 21.23 -14.64 1.45
CA ASN A 37 21.73 -13.27 1.47
C ASN A 37 20.65 -12.17 1.28
N PHE A 38 19.55 -12.22 2.03
CA PHE A 38 18.53 -11.16 1.97
C PHE A 38 18.87 -9.95 2.86
N HIS A 39 19.66 -10.14 3.92
CA HIS A 39 20.06 -9.09 4.86
C HIS A 39 20.82 -7.92 4.22
N GLN A 40 21.52 -8.14 3.10
CA GLN A 40 22.26 -7.09 2.39
C GLN A 40 21.38 -5.94 1.89
N ARG A 41 20.06 -6.16 1.78
CA ARG A 41 19.09 -5.15 1.36
C ARG A 41 18.18 -4.67 2.48
N SER A 42 18.52 -5.03 3.72
CA SER A 42 17.77 -4.55 4.85
C SER A 42 17.94 -3.04 5.00
N GLN A 43 16.88 -2.39 5.49
CA GLN A 43 16.91 -0.98 5.87
C GLN A 43 16.83 -0.91 7.39
N THR A 44 17.61 -0.02 7.99
CA THR A 44 17.61 0.21 9.44
C THR A 44 17.16 1.64 9.73
N LYS A 45 16.24 1.78 10.69
CA LYS A 45 15.78 3.07 11.22
C LYS A 45 15.72 3.00 12.74
N SER A 46 15.83 4.15 13.39
CA SER A 46 15.76 4.27 14.84
C SER A 46 14.73 5.32 15.26
N VAL A 47 14.07 5.09 16.39
CA VAL A 47 13.13 6.02 17.03
C VAL A 47 13.28 5.88 18.55
N GLY A 48 13.52 6.98 19.27
CA GLY A 48 13.93 6.88 20.67
C GLY A 48 15.24 6.08 20.81
N LYS A 49 15.25 5.05 21.66
CA LYS A 49 16.39 4.10 21.75
C LYS A 49 16.07 2.74 21.11
N LEU A 50 15.01 2.65 20.30
CA LEU A 50 14.71 1.48 19.49
C LEU A 50 15.45 1.55 18.16
N THR A 51 15.97 0.41 17.73
CA THR A 51 16.51 0.24 16.37
C THR A 51 15.77 -0.90 15.70
N VAL A 52 15.21 -0.63 14.52
CA VAL A 52 14.47 -1.60 13.72
C VAL A 52 15.16 -1.76 12.39
N THR A 53 15.44 -3.02 12.04
CA THR A 53 15.95 -3.42 10.74
C THR A 53 14.87 -4.25 10.04
N ALA A 54 14.57 -3.94 8.79
CA ALA A 54 13.53 -4.60 8.02
C ALA A 54 14.04 -5.05 6.65
N SER A 55 13.61 -6.22 6.19
CA SER A 55 13.88 -6.73 4.84
C SER A 55 12.69 -7.51 4.29
N VAL A 56 12.43 -7.38 2.99
CA VAL A 56 11.35 -8.11 2.31
C VAL A 56 11.96 -9.19 1.42
N LEU A 57 11.45 -10.41 1.55
CA LEU A 57 11.95 -11.52 0.74
C LEU A 57 11.43 -11.45 -0.70
N SER A 58 12.31 -11.74 -1.65
CA SER A 58 11.91 -12.10 -3.01
C SER A 58 11.24 -13.48 -3.05
N PRO A 59 10.47 -13.80 -4.10
CA PRO A 59 9.92 -15.15 -4.29
C PRO A 59 10.98 -16.26 -4.28
N ARG A 60 12.21 -15.96 -4.72
CA ARG A 60 13.32 -16.92 -4.75
C ARG A 60 13.86 -17.18 -3.35
N GLU A 61 14.18 -16.12 -2.61
CA GLU A 61 14.69 -16.21 -1.23
C GLU A 61 13.65 -16.86 -0.31
N SER A 62 12.38 -16.45 -0.43
CA SER A 62 11.27 -17.08 0.29
C SER A 62 11.18 -18.58 0.00
N LYS A 63 11.30 -18.99 -1.27
CA LYS A 63 11.32 -20.43 -1.61
C LYS A 63 12.51 -21.17 -1.02
N GLN A 64 13.68 -20.53 -0.93
CA GLN A 64 14.87 -21.13 -0.31
C GLN A 64 14.64 -21.33 1.18
N ILE A 65 14.29 -20.29 1.91
CA ILE A 65 14.12 -20.32 3.38
C ILE A 65 12.98 -21.27 3.77
N PHE A 66 11.83 -21.16 3.11
CA PHE A 66 10.63 -21.90 3.50
C PHE A 66 10.44 -23.21 2.73
N GLY A 67 11.36 -23.58 1.82
CA GLY A 67 11.28 -24.81 1.03
C GLY A 67 10.07 -24.91 0.08
N ARG A 68 9.21 -23.90 0.01
CA ARG A 68 7.93 -23.87 -0.72
C ARG A 68 7.72 -22.53 -1.42
N PRO A 69 7.01 -22.48 -2.55
CA PRO A 69 6.83 -21.24 -3.31
C PRO A 69 5.69 -20.38 -2.73
N LEU A 70 5.89 -19.80 -1.54
CA LEU A 70 4.87 -19.00 -0.80
C LEU A 70 4.23 -17.91 -1.67
N ALA A 71 5.04 -17.23 -2.50
CA ALA A 71 4.57 -16.17 -3.40
C ALA A 71 3.47 -16.65 -4.37
N LYS A 72 3.47 -17.94 -4.76
CA LYS A 72 2.39 -18.52 -5.61
C LYS A 72 1.07 -18.69 -4.86
N LYS A 73 1.08 -18.54 -3.55
CA LYS A 73 -0.07 -18.61 -2.65
C LYS A 73 -0.39 -17.24 -2.05
N GLY A 74 0.13 -16.16 -2.62
CA GLY A 74 -0.12 -14.79 -2.16
C GLY A 74 0.68 -14.38 -0.92
N VAL A 75 1.57 -15.23 -0.39
CA VAL A 75 2.32 -14.93 0.84
C VAL A 75 3.71 -14.37 0.52
N GLN A 76 4.04 -13.25 1.13
CA GLN A 76 5.36 -12.63 1.12
C GLN A 76 5.86 -12.37 2.55
N PRO A 77 6.86 -13.12 3.01
CA PRO A 77 7.46 -12.88 4.32
C PRO A 77 8.25 -11.56 4.38
N VAL A 78 8.02 -10.80 5.45
CA VAL A 78 8.78 -9.61 5.84
C VAL A 78 9.60 -9.98 7.07
N TRP A 79 10.92 -9.89 6.97
CA TRP A 79 11.83 -10.09 8.09
C TRP A 79 12.00 -8.78 8.85
N LEU A 80 11.98 -8.88 10.19
CA LEU A 80 12.25 -7.78 11.11
C LEU A 80 13.29 -8.21 12.13
N GLU A 81 14.13 -7.27 12.54
CA GLU A 81 14.93 -7.32 13.76
C GLU A 81 14.70 -6.03 14.54
N ILE A 82 14.36 -6.17 15.82
CA ILE A 82 13.96 -5.07 16.70
C ILE A 82 14.84 -5.14 17.93
N VAL A 83 15.69 -4.13 18.10
CA VAL A 83 16.57 -3.96 19.26
C VAL A 83 15.94 -2.92 20.18
N ASN A 84 15.57 -3.33 21.40
CA ASN A 84 15.00 -2.44 22.41
C ASN A 84 16.04 -2.04 23.46
N ASN A 85 16.64 -0.86 23.30
CA ASN A 85 17.53 -0.27 24.31
C ASN A 85 16.81 0.76 25.21
N GLU A 86 15.47 0.71 25.30
CA GLU A 86 14.69 1.47 26.27
C GLU A 86 14.42 0.62 27.54
N ASP A 87 14.00 1.29 28.62
CA ASP A 87 13.68 0.66 29.90
C ASP A 87 12.21 0.15 29.95
N THR A 88 11.47 0.33 28.86
CA THR A 88 10.06 -0.07 28.72
C THR A 88 9.90 -1.21 27.71
N PRO A 89 8.99 -2.17 27.99
CA PRO A 89 8.66 -3.22 27.02
C PRO A 89 7.79 -2.67 25.89
N PHE A 90 7.89 -3.29 24.72
CA PHE A 90 7.04 -3.00 23.56
C PHE A 90 6.42 -4.26 22.98
N ALA A 91 5.20 -4.13 22.46
CA ALA A 91 4.54 -5.12 21.64
C ALA A 91 4.52 -4.65 20.17
N LEU A 92 4.94 -5.52 19.26
CA LEU A 92 4.81 -5.31 17.82
C LEU A 92 3.35 -5.49 17.40
N ILE A 93 2.75 -4.44 16.82
CA ILE A 93 1.42 -4.51 16.23
C ILE A 93 1.53 -5.03 14.81
N VAL A 94 1.53 -6.36 14.65
CA VAL A 94 1.67 -7.02 13.33
C VAL A 94 0.57 -6.62 12.34
N MET A 95 -0.62 -6.28 12.84
CA MET A 95 -1.73 -5.77 12.02
C MET A 95 -1.44 -4.44 11.35
N ALA A 96 -0.50 -3.64 11.89
CA ALA A 96 -0.07 -2.42 11.22
C ALA A 96 0.70 -2.74 9.95
N ILE A 97 1.54 -3.79 9.96
CA ILE A 97 2.33 -4.23 8.81
C ILE A 97 1.42 -4.77 7.70
N ASP A 98 0.45 -5.60 8.08
CA ASP A 98 -0.56 -6.14 7.18
C ASP A 98 -1.79 -6.58 8.00
N PRO A 99 -2.96 -5.96 7.85
CA PRO A 99 -4.17 -6.34 8.59
C PRO A 99 -4.72 -7.71 8.17
N LYS A 100 -4.30 -8.21 7.00
CA LYS A 100 -4.65 -9.51 6.42
C LYS A 100 -3.45 -10.47 6.46
N TYR A 101 -2.51 -10.29 7.40
CA TYR A 101 -1.36 -11.17 7.57
C TYR A 101 -1.79 -12.63 7.81
N PHE A 102 -0.95 -13.55 7.39
CA PHE A 102 -1.12 -14.99 7.62
C PHE A 102 -0.48 -15.38 8.94
N SER A 103 -1.14 -16.23 9.73
CA SER A 103 -0.44 -16.89 10.82
C SER A 103 0.66 -17.82 10.27
N SER A 104 1.70 -18.11 11.04
CA SER A 104 2.75 -19.07 10.63
C SER A 104 2.17 -20.46 10.29
N MET A 105 1.13 -20.88 11.02
CA MET A 105 0.40 -22.12 10.78
C MET A 105 -0.41 -22.09 9.49
N GLU A 106 -1.08 -20.98 9.19
CA GLU A 106 -1.83 -20.79 7.95
C GLU A 106 -0.90 -20.78 6.74
N ALA A 107 0.20 -20.04 6.81
CA ALA A 107 1.22 -20.00 5.77
C ALA A 107 1.81 -21.40 5.49
N ALA A 108 2.02 -22.23 6.53
CA ALA A 108 2.40 -23.63 6.38
C ALA A 108 1.26 -24.47 5.77
N HIS A 109 0.03 -24.30 6.26
CA HIS A 109 -1.14 -25.08 5.86
C HIS A 109 -1.45 -24.97 4.35
N ILE A 110 -1.45 -23.75 3.81
CA ILE A 110 -1.74 -23.53 2.38
C ILE A 110 -0.61 -24.05 1.46
N ASN A 111 0.55 -24.38 2.02
CA ASN A 111 1.74 -24.86 1.31
C ASN A 111 2.03 -26.37 1.51
N ARG A 112 1.11 -27.10 2.15
CA ARG A 112 1.24 -28.52 2.48
C ARG A 112 1.57 -29.41 1.28
N VAL A 113 2.18 -30.54 1.61
CA VAL A 113 2.53 -31.64 0.71
C VAL A 113 1.76 -32.90 1.10
N SER A 114 1.83 -33.95 0.27
CA SER A 114 1.19 -35.24 0.56
C SER A 114 1.76 -35.92 1.81
N ASP A 115 3.04 -35.69 2.12
CA ASP A 115 3.73 -36.26 3.28
C ASP A 115 3.35 -35.53 4.58
N LYS A 116 2.68 -36.25 5.50
CA LYS A 116 2.23 -35.73 6.80
C LYS A 116 3.39 -35.41 7.74
N GLY A 117 4.48 -36.17 7.70
CA GLY A 117 5.67 -35.91 8.52
C GLY A 117 6.36 -34.62 8.11
N LYS A 118 6.49 -34.39 6.80
CA LYS A 118 7.00 -33.13 6.25
C LYS A 118 6.09 -31.94 6.55
N ASN A 119 4.77 -32.12 6.58
CA ASN A 119 3.86 -31.06 6.99
C ASN A 119 4.04 -30.66 8.46
N LYS A 120 4.23 -31.63 9.38
CA LYS A 120 4.53 -31.31 10.79
C LYS A 120 5.87 -30.57 10.93
N GLN A 121 6.89 -31.02 10.20
CA GLN A 121 8.18 -30.33 10.15
C GLN A 121 8.03 -28.88 9.65
N MET A 122 7.28 -28.67 8.56
CA MET A 122 7.01 -27.34 8.00
C MET A 122 6.28 -26.43 8.99
N GLU A 123 5.25 -26.93 9.67
CA GLU A 123 4.53 -26.20 10.72
C GLU A 123 5.52 -25.75 11.82
N GLU A 124 6.39 -26.63 12.31
CA GLU A 124 7.41 -26.28 13.31
C GLU A 124 8.44 -25.25 12.83
N ASP A 125 8.94 -25.41 11.61
CA ASP A 125 9.94 -24.51 11.02
C ASP A 125 9.37 -23.11 10.84
N TYR A 126 8.15 -22.99 10.30
CA TYR A 126 7.49 -21.69 10.11
C TYR A 126 7.21 -21.03 11.46
N ARG A 127 6.80 -21.79 12.48
CA ARG A 127 6.60 -21.24 13.83
C ARG A 127 7.89 -20.67 14.41
N LYS A 128 9.03 -21.36 14.24
CA LYS A 128 10.35 -20.90 14.74
C LYS A 128 10.86 -19.67 14.01
N LEU A 129 10.50 -19.53 12.73
CA LEU A 129 10.87 -18.38 11.90
C LEU A 129 9.98 -17.16 12.15
N ALA A 130 8.79 -17.32 12.75
CA ALA A 130 7.90 -16.21 13.06
C ALA A 130 8.50 -15.28 14.13
N ILE A 131 8.30 -13.97 13.97
CA ILE A 131 8.76 -13.00 14.97
C ILE A 131 7.94 -13.12 16.27
N ASP A 132 8.62 -13.02 17.41
CA ASP A 132 7.97 -12.84 18.72
C ASP A 132 7.50 -11.37 18.85
N MET A 133 6.22 -11.19 19.15
CA MET A 133 5.61 -9.86 19.20
C MET A 133 5.97 -9.08 20.46
N PHE A 134 6.51 -9.71 21.50
CA PHE A 134 6.88 -9.02 22.75
C PHE A 134 8.39 -8.80 22.82
N ILE A 135 8.80 -7.55 22.95
CA ILE A 135 10.20 -7.13 23.02
C ILE A 135 10.45 -6.52 24.41
N ASN A 136 11.13 -7.25 25.29
CA ASN A 136 11.47 -6.75 26.62
C ASN A 136 12.59 -5.68 26.57
N PRO A 137 12.76 -4.90 27.64
CA PRO A 137 13.92 -4.02 27.80
C PRO A 137 15.25 -4.76 27.62
N GLY A 138 16.15 -4.21 26.81
CA GLY A 138 17.47 -4.79 26.50
C GLY A 138 17.44 -6.01 25.57
N GLU A 139 16.28 -6.40 25.06
CA GLU A 139 16.12 -7.58 24.20
C GLU A 139 16.22 -7.23 22.71
N THR A 140 16.73 -8.17 21.93
CA THR A 140 16.63 -8.17 20.47
C THR A 140 15.69 -9.30 20.05
N LYS A 141 14.64 -8.98 19.30
CA LYS A 141 13.76 -9.97 18.65
C LYS A 141 13.98 -9.94 17.16
N SER A 142 14.02 -11.11 16.53
CA SER A 142 14.14 -11.26 15.09
C SER A 142 13.22 -12.35 14.57
N GLY A 143 12.65 -12.16 13.39
CA GLY A 143 11.82 -13.16 12.73
C GLY A 143 10.97 -12.59 11.59
N PHE A 144 10.05 -13.40 11.08
CA PHE A 144 9.18 -13.06 9.97
C PHE A 144 7.76 -12.74 10.40
N VAL A 145 7.17 -11.75 9.72
CA VAL A 145 5.73 -11.58 9.58
C VAL A 145 5.33 -12.08 8.20
N TYR A 146 4.32 -12.96 8.13
CA TYR A 146 3.86 -13.52 6.86
C TYR A 146 2.77 -12.61 6.29
N THR A 147 3.16 -11.72 5.38
CA THR A 147 2.24 -10.72 4.80
C THR A 147 1.73 -11.17 3.44
N ASN A 148 0.78 -10.45 2.88
CA ASN A 148 0.35 -10.53 1.50
C ASN A 148 1.46 -10.03 0.56
N ILE A 149 1.49 -10.58 -0.65
CA ILE A 149 2.44 -10.19 -1.68
C ILE A 149 2.24 -8.73 -2.11
N GLY A 150 3.30 -7.93 -1.99
CA GLY A 150 3.43 -6.61 -2.59
C GLY A 150 4.36 -6.66 -3.80
N PHE A 151 4.12 -5.78 -4.78
CA PHE A 151 4.88 -5.72 -6.02
C PHE A 151 5.58 -4.36 -6.16
N GLY A 152 6.81 -4.36 -6.65
CA GLY A 152 7.62 -3.14 -6.75
C GLY A 152 8.25 -2.81 -5.40
N THR A 153 7.74 -1.79 -4.73
CA THR A 153 8.13 -1.44 -3.35
C THR A 153 7.11 -2.04 -2.40
N LYS A 154 7.53 -2.42 -1.19
CA LYS A 154 6.61 -2.79 -0.12
C LYS A 154 6.77 -1.78 1.00
N VAL A 155 5.69 -1.06 1.31
CA VAL A 155 5.58 -0.27 2.53
C VAL A 155 5.45 -1.20 3.73
N VAL A 156 6.34 -1.04 4.72
CA VAL A 156 6.34 -1.82 5.96
C VAL A 156 6.28 -0.84 7.14
N PRO A 157 5.07 -0.51 7.63
CA PRO A 157 4.90 0.26 8.85
C PRO A 157 5.12 -0.65 10.07
N VAL A 158 6.06 -0.29 10.92
CA VAL A 158 6.36 -0.97 12.17
C VAL A 158 5.82 -0.09 13.30
N VAL A 159 4.77 -0.57 13.96
CA VAL A 159 4.15 0.07 15.11
C VAL A 159 4.47 -0.73 16.36
N LEU A 160 5.12 -0.08 17.32
CA LEU A 160 5.49 -0.63 18.62
C LEU A 160 4.68 0.05 19.71
N PHE A 161 3.86 -0.73 20.41
CA PHE A 161 2.98 -0.28 21.48
C PHE A 161 3.61 -0.58 22.84
N GLY A 162 3.81 0.44 23.67
CA GLY A 162 4.31 0.31 25.04
C GLY A 162 3.46 1.10 26.03
N PRO A 163 3.72 0.98 27.34
CA PRO A 163 2.99 1.72 28.36
C PRO A 163 3.05 3.24 28.10
N ASN A 164 1.89 3.85 27.86
CA ASN A 164 1.72 5.29 27.59
C ASN A 164 2.49 5.83 26.37
N GLN A 165 2.91 4.96 25.43
CA GLN A 165 3.65 5.41 24.26
C GLN A 165 3.48 4.48 23.05
N VAL A 166 3.51 5.09 21.86
CA VAL A 166 3.56 4.38 20.58
C VAL A 166 4.78 4.87 19.81
N ARG A 167 5.47 3.96 19.13
CA ARG A 167 6.59 4.26 18.25
C ARG A 167 6.25 3.75 16.86
N THR A 168 6.36 4.62 15.87
CA THR A 168 6.06 4.28 14.48
C THR A 168 7.27 4.52 13.60
N LEU A 169 7.62 3.54 12.79
CA LEU A 169 8.63 3.62 11.74
C LEU A 169 8.01 3.10 10.44
N VAL A 170 8.31 3.73 9.31
CA VAL A 170 7.82 3.25 8.00
C VAL A 170 9.01 2.97 7.09
N PHE A 171 9.08 1.76 6.54
CA PHE A 171 10.10 1.37 5.57
C PHE A 171 9.49 1.25 4.17
N TYR A 172 10.30 1.53 3.14
CA TYR A 172 9.93 1.40 1.74
C TYR A 172 10.92 0.47 1.07
N ILE A 173 10.63 -0.84 1.05
CA ILE A 173 11.62 -1.86 0.70
C ILE A 173 11.34 -2.41 -0.71
N PRO A 174 12.25 -2.23 -1.68
CA PRO A 174 12.09 -2.80 -3.01
C PRO A 174 12.11 -4.34 -2.99
N VAL A 175 11.12 -4.96 -3.62
CA VAL A 175 11.04 -6.42 -3.78
C VAL A 175 11.85 -6.86 -5.01
N PRO A 176 12.93 -7.64 -4.85
CA PRO A 176 13.78 -8.04 -5.97
C PRO A 176 13.16 -9.14 -6.82
N GLY A 177 13.49 -9.14 -8.11
CA GLY A 177 12.98 -10.11 -9.08
C GLY A 177 11.59 -9.77 -9.61
N ILE A 178 10.89 -8.83 -8.98
CA ILE A 178 9.73 -8.15 -9.55
C ILE A 178 10.26 -6.89 -10.24
N LYS A 179 10.50 -6.98 -11.55
CA LYS A 179 10.82 -5.80 -12.36
C LYS A 179 9.55 -4.96 -12.51
N ALA A 180 9.29 -4.07 -11.54
CA ALA A 180 8.63 -2.82 -11.85
C ALA A 180 9.67 -2.02 -12.66
N ASP A 181 9.74 -2.29 -13.96
CA ASP A 181 10.64 -1.58 -14.87
C ASP A 181 10.26 -0.09 -14.81
N HIS A 182 11.11 0.67 -14.13
CA HIS A 182 11.26 2.13 -14.15
C HIS A 182 10.06 2.95 -13.61
N HIS A 183 10.00 3.13 -12.29
CA HIS A 183 9.63 4.39 -11.58
C HIS A 183 10.06 4.24 -10.11
N ARG A 184 11.37 4.26 -9.86
CA ARG A 184 11.88 4.40 -8.49
C ARG A 184 11.99 5.89 -8.23
N VAL A 185 11.05 6.43 -7.46
CA VAL A 185 11.17 7.82 -7.02
C VAL A 185 12.14 7.83 -5.87
N ASN A 186 13.33 8.40 -6.09
CA ASN A 186 14.24 8.69 -4.99
C ASN A 186 13.74 9.96 -4.31
N PHE A 187 12.98 9.84 -3.22
CA PHE A 187 12.39 10.99 -2.53
C PHE A 187 13.44 11.96 -1.99
N ASP A 188 14.64 11.47 -1.65
CA ASP A 188 15.73 12.30 -1.12
C ASP A 188 16.34 13.21 -2.20
N ASP A 189 16.27 12.79 -3.47
CA ASP A 189 16.82 13.52 -4.63
C ASP A 189 15.71 14.01 -5.58
N LEU A 190 14.44 13.97 -5.16
CA LEU A 190 13.31 14.27 -6.06
C LEU A 190 13.24 15.75 -6.42
N TYR A 191 13.65 16.61 -5.51
CA TYR A 191 13.63 18.06 -5.65
C TYR A 191 14.95 18.65 -5.16
N GLN A 192 15.47 19.64 -5.88
CA GLN A 192 16.57 20.46 -5.40
C GLN A 192 16.08 21.41 -4.29
N PRO A 193 16.96 21.80 -3.34
CA PRO A 193 16.59 22.69 -2.24
C PRO A 193 15.88 23.98 -2.67
N GLU A 194 16.23 24.52 -3.84
CA GLU A 194 15.70 25.76 -4.40
C GLU A 194 14.29 25.60 -5.00
N GLU A 195 13.86 24.37 -5.30
CA GLU A 195 12.53 24.10 -5.82
C GLU A 195 11.46 24.15 -4.73
N PHE A 196 11.86 24.01 -3.45
CA PHE A 196 10.92 24.01 -2.34
C PHE A 196 10.28 25.37 -2.10
N ILE A 197 8.95 25.39 -2.10
CA ILE A 197 8.14 26.57 -1.79
C ILE A 197 7.56 26.39 -0.38
N LYS A 198 7.95 27.28 0.54
CA LYS A 198 7.46 27.27 1.92
C LYS A 198 6.22 28.16 2.07
N PHE A 199 5.24 27.63 2.81
CA PHE A 199 4.00 28.31 3.17
C PHE A 199 3.83 28.29 4.68
N ASP A 200 3.99 29.44 5.31
CA ASP A 200 3.74 29.61 6.76
C ASP A 200 2.28 30.02 7.04
N LYS A 201 1.70 30.77 6.10
CA LYS A 201 0.33 31.29 6.18
C LYS A 201 -0.67 30.39 5.46
N GLU A 202 -1.85 30.22 6.05
CA GLU A 202 -2.92 29.40 5.48
C GLU A 202 -3.48 29.99 4.18
N GLU A 203 -3.51 31.32 4.08
CA GLU A 203 -4.05 32.02 2.91
C GLU A 203 -3.21 31.75 1.65
N ASP A 204 -1.89 31.85 1.77
CA ASP A 204 -0.95 31.62 0.66
C ASP A 204 -0.98 30.14 0.23
N PHE A 205 -1.03 29.23 1.21
CA PHE A 205 -1.16 27.80 0.93
C PHE A 205 -2.47 27.47 0.22
N ARG A 206 -3.61 27.99 0.73
CA ARG A 206 -4.92 27.83 0.10
C ARG A 206 -4.92 28.35 -1.33
N SER A 207 -4.38 29.54 -1.58
CA SER A 207 -4.27 30.09 -2.95
C SER A 207 -3.49 29.14 -3.85
N LYS A 208 -2.35 28.61 -3.38
CA LYS A 208 -1.55 27.67 -4.16
C LYS A 208 -2.33 26.41 -4.53
N LEU A 209 -3.12 25.86 -3.61
CA LEU A 209 -3.94 24.66 -3.84
C LEU A 209 -5.10 24.93 -4.80
N SER A 210 -5.71 26.11 -4.71
CA SER A 210 -6.80 26.54 -5.59
C SER A 210 -6.36 26.80 -7.02
N ASP A 211 -5.19 27.39 -7.21
CA ASP A 211 -4.66 27.74 -8.52
C ASP A 211 -3.95 26.56 -9.21
N PHE A 212 -3.73 25.45 -8.51
CA PHE A 212 -3.10 24.27 -9.09
C PHE A 212 -4.03 23.53 -10.06
N GLN A 213 -3.45 22.82 -11.03
CA GLN A 213 -4.20 22.09 -12.06
C GLN A 213 -5.25 21.14 -11.47
N CYS A 214 -6.40 21.03 -12.13
CA CYS A 214 -7.53 20.25 -11.63
C CYS A 214 -7.22 18.76 -11.52
N CYS A 215 -6.43 18.25 -12.46
CA CYS A 215 -6.50 16.86 -12.86
C CYS A 215 -5.08 16.35 -13.15
N ALA A 216 -4.89 15.05 -12.91
CA ALA A 216 -3.71 14.39 -13.44
C ALA A 216 -3.81 14.29 -14.97
N ARG A 217 -2.70 14.00 -15.63
CA ARG A 217 -2.58 14.04 -17.09
C ARG A 217 -2.14 12.69 -17.63
N ASN A 218 -2.35 12.45 -18.93
CA ASN A 218 -1.66 11.35 -19.60
C ASN A 218 -0.17 11.69 -19.82
N GLU A 219 0.64 10.69 -20.20
CA GLU A 219 2.09 10.84 -20.39
C GLU A 219 2.47 11.97 -21.38
N LYS A 220 1.64 12.18 -22.40
CA LYS A 220 1.85 13.20 -23.43
C LYS A 220 1.33 14.58 -23.05
N ASP A 221 0.75 14.73 -21.86
CA ASP A 221 0.13 15.96 -21.38
C ASP A 221 -0.93 16.56 -22.33
N THR A 222 -1.73 15.69 -22.95
CA THR A 222 -2.77 16.06 -23.94
C THR A 222 -4.19 15.82 -23.47
N LYS A 223 -4.40 14.99 -22.44
CA LYS A 223 -5.73 14.65 -21.91
C LYS A 223 -5.74 14.68 -20.39
N ASP A 224 -6.85 15.12 -19.83
CA ASP A 224 -7.13 15.03 -18.41
C ASP A 224 -7.43 13.58 -18.02
N GLY A 225 -6.87 13.20 -16.88
CA GLY A 225 -7.16 11.98 -16.16
C GLY A 225 -8.05 12.24 -14.97
N ASP A 226 -7.75 11.56 -13.88
CA ASP A 226 -8.56 11.60 -12.68
C ASP A 226 -8.39 12.96 -11.96
N PRO A 227 -9.43 13.46 -11.29
CA PRO A 227 -9.38 14.73 -10.58
C PRO A 227 -8.46 14.64 -9.36
N LEU A 228 -7.61 15.66 -9.17
CA LEU A 228 -6.72 15.78 -8.03
C LEU A 228 -7.49 16.29 -6.80
N ASN A 229 -8.33 15.42 -6.23
CA ASN A 229 -9.27 15.72 -5.16
C ASN A 229 -8.70 15.55 -3.73
N LEU A 230 -7.40 15.27 -3.58
CA LEU A 230 -6.73 15.10 -2.27
C LEU A 230 -5.51 15.98 -2.09
N VAL A 231 -5.33 16.47 -0.86
CA VAL A 231 -4.11 17.10 -0.34
C VAL A 231 -3.83 16.53 1.05
N MET A 232 -2.68 15.91 1.26
CA MET A 232 -2.24 15.38 2.54
C MET A 232 -1.01 16.16 3.02
N VAL A 233 -1.06 16.63 4.27
CA VAL A 233 -0.02 17.47 4.87
C VAL A 233 0.50 16.77 6.12
N GLY A 234 1.80 16.49 6.16
CA GLY A 234 2.40 15.76 7.28
C GLY A 234 3.73 15.11 6.92
N ARG A 235 4.40 14.56 7.93
CA ARG A 235 5.59 13.72 7.67
C ARG A 235 5.14 12.42 7.00
N PRO A 236 5.89 11.89 6.02
CA PRO A 236 5.50 10.67 5.31
C PRO A 236 5.18 9.49 6.25
N ASP A 237 5.99 9.27 7.29
CA ASP A 237 5.77 8.18 8.25
C ASP A 237 4.42 8.29 8.99
N LEU A 238 3.94 9.51 9.23
CA LEU A 238 2.63 9.77 9.87
C LEU A 238 1.47 9.55 8.90
N ILE A 239 1.60 10.07 7.67
CA ILE A 239 0.58 9.92 6.62
C ILE A 239 0.38 8.44 6.29
N PHE A 240 1.46 7.75 5.89
CA PHE A 240 1.38 6.36 5.48
C PHE A 240 1.15 5.42 6.67
N GLY A 241 1.60 5.78 7.87
CA GLY A 241 1.25 5.08 9.10
C GLY A 241 -0.26 5.13 9.39
N ALA A 242 -0.91 6.30 9.21
CA ALA A 242 -2.35 6.43 9.38
C ALA A 242 -3.13 5.68 8.29
N LEU A 243 -2.72 5.79 7.02
CA LEU A 243 -3.33 5.05 5.91
C LEU A 243 -3.21 3.53 6.11
N ALA A 244 -2.05 3.04 6.57
CA ALA A 244 -1.87 1.63 6.88
C ALA A 244 -2.75 1.16 8.05
N ARG A 245 -2.87 1.95 9.13
CA ARG A 245 -3.82 1.65 10.23
C ARG A 245 -5.27 1.62 9.75
N ALA A 246 -5.62 2.47 8.78
CA ALA A 246 -6.91 2.46 8.11
C ALA A 246 -7.03 1.30 7.10
N GLY A 247 -6.02 0.47 6.88
CA GLY A 247 -6.08 -0.71 6.01
C GLY A 247 -5.96 -0.40 4.52
N TRP A 248 -5.23 0.66 4.16
CA TRP A 248 -4.83 0.93 2.78
C TRP A 248 -3.55 0.17 2.42
N ASP A 249 -3.61 -0.59 1.32
CA ASP A 249 -2.54 -1.43 0.79
C ASP A 249 -1.90 -0.79 -0.46
N GLU A 250 -0.61 -0.99 -0.71
CA GLU A 250 0.06 -0.48 -1.92
C GLU A 250 -0.34 -1.27 -3.19
N THR A 251 -0.65 -0.55 -4.28
CA THR A 251 -0.92 -1.13 -5.61
C THR A 251 0.26 -1.03 -6.55
N GLU A 252 0.40 -2.00 -7.44
CA GLU A 252 1.43 -1.94 -8.48
C GLU A 252 1.19 -0.79 -9.49
N ALA A 253 2.23 -0.03 -9.80
CA ALA A 253 2.32 0.73 -11.04
C ALA A 253 2.83 -0.20 -12.16
N VAL A 254 2.06 -0.37 -13.25
CA VAL A 254 2.48 -1.21 -14.38
C VAL A 254 2.96 -0.42 -15.58
N THR A 255 4.08 -0.88 -16.15
CA THR A 255 4.53 -0.55 -17.50
C THR A 255 4.04 -1.57 -18.54
N PHE A 256 3.77 -1.10 -19.76
CA PHE A 256 3.11 -1.84 -20.86
C PHE A 256 3.77 -3.19 -21.21
N SER A 257 5.08 -3.34 -20.99
CA SER A 257 5.84 -4.57 -21.26
C SER A 257 5.64 -5.68 -20.21
N THR A 258 5.25 -5.33 -18.98
CA THR A 258 5.09 -6.27 -17.84
C THR A 258 3.66 -6.81 -17.76
N GLY A 259 2.67 -6.04 -18.23
CA GLY A 259 1.25 -6.43 -18.28
C GLY A 259 0.99 -7.72 -19.06
N LEU A 260 1.73 -7.98 -20.16
CA LEU A 260 1.54 -9.15 -21.00
C LEU A 260 1.89 -10.48 -20.31
N LYS A 261 2.84 -10.47 -19.37
CA LYS A 261 3.21 -11.64 -18.57
C LYS A 261 2.20 -11.90 -17.45
N MET A 262 1.65 -10.85 -16.84
CA MET A 262 0.63 -10.97 -15.80
C MET A 262 -0.73 -11.43 -16.33
N ALA A 263 -1.16 -11.01 -17.53
CA ALA A 263 -2.41 -11.57 -18.08
C ALA A 263 -2.30 -13.05 -18.45
N LYS A 264 -1.10 -13.56 -18.78
CA LYS A 264 -0.91 -15.02 -18.94
C LYS A 264 -1.10 -15.79 -17.64
N ALA A 265 -0.87 -15.16 -16.49
CA ALA A 265 -1.17 -15.73 -15.17
C ALA A 265 -2.67 -15.60 -14.83
N PHE A 266 -3.31 -14.49 -15.24
CA PHE A 266 -4.76 -14.27 -15.15
C PHE A 266 -5.59 -15.38 -15.83
N PHE A 267 -5.16 -15.86 -17.01
CA PHE A 267 -5.84 -17.00 -17.69
C PHE A 267 -5.68 -18.36 -16.99
N LYS A 268 -4.89 -18.49 -15.93
CA LYS A 268 -4.71 -19.72 -15.15
C LYS A 268 -5.49 -19.78 -13.83
N GLY A 269 -6.29 -18.76 -13.51
CA GLY A 269 -7.38 -18.90 -12.54
C GLY A 269 -7.05 -18.62 -11.07
N ASP A 270 -6.02 -17.84 -10.75
CA ASP A 270 -5.78 -17.38 -9.37
C ASP A 270 -6.28 -15.93 -9.20
N MET A 271 -7.18 -15.70 -8.24
CA MET A 271 -7.64 -14.36 -7.83
C MET A 271 -6.45 -13.57 -7.27
N TYR A 272 -6.08 -12.49 -7.96
CA TYR A 272 -5.14 -11.48 -7.46
C TYR A 272 -5.93 -10.28 -6.98
N LEU A 273 -5.74 -9.83 -5.74
CA LEU A 273 -6.35 -8.63 -5.17
C LEU A 273 -5.63 -7.32 -5.58
N ASN A 274 -4.44 -7.41 -6.20
CA ASN A 274 -3.55 -6.28 -6.47
C ASN A 274 -3.41 -6.00 -7.97
N ALA A 275 -4.53 -5.87 -8.70
CA ALA A 275 -4.45 -5.55 -10.13
C ALA A 275 -3.87 -4.14 -10.34
N PRO A 276 -2.99 -3.94 -11.33
CA PRO A 276 -2.25 -2.69 -11.49
C PRO A 276 -3.11 -1.47 -11.77
N ILE A 277 -2.67 -0.31 -11.29
CA ILE A 277 -3.28 0.99 -11.60
C ILE A 277 -2.57 1.61 -12.80
N SER A 278 -3.33 2.05 -13.81
CA SER A 278 -2.77 2.75 -14.98
C SER A 278 -2.08 4.05 -14.56
N PRO A 279 -0.88 4.35 -15.11
CA PRO A 279 -0.11 5.53 -14.71
C PRO A 279 -0.82 6.82 -15.15
N GLN A 280 -0.76 7.82 -14.28
CA GLN A 280 -1.14 9.20 -14.58
C GLN A 280 -0.03 10.14 -14.15
N TYR A 281 -0.02 11.36 -14.68
CA TYR A 281 1.14 12.24 -14.62
C TYR A 281 0.80 13.58 -13.97
N VAL A 282 1.66 13.98 -13.03
CA VAL A 282 1.70 15.30 -12.40
C VAL A 282 3.18 15.67 -12.28
N PHE A 283 3.52 16.95 -12.47
CA PHE A 283 4.92 17.41 -12.50
C PHE A 283 5.79 16.70 -13.57
N GLY A 284 5.17 16.27 -14.68
CA GLY A 284 5.87 15.55 -15.75
C GLY A 284 6.28 14.11 -15.41
N ARG A 285 5.80 13.55 -14.31
CA ARG A 285 6.16 12.19 -13.84
C ARG A 285 4.94 11.40 -13.38
N ALA A 286 5.06 10.08 -13.44
CA ALA A 286 4.03 9.17 -12.93
C ALA A 286 3.82 9.34 -11.42
N GLN A 287 2.72 8.80 -10.90
CA GLN A 287 2.45 8.78 -9.46
C GLN A 287 3.61 8.16 -8.67
N ASP A 288 3.94 8.77 -7.52
CA ASP A 288 5.00 8.28 -6.64
C ASP A 288 4.57 7.05 -5.87
N ILE A 289 3.33 7.08 -5.41
CA ILE A 289 2.70 6.04 -4.59
C ILE A 289 1.29 5.83 -5.12
N ALA A 290 0.88 4.57 -5.14
CA ALA A 290 -0.49 4.17 -5.46
C ALA A 290 -0.98 3.22 -4.37
N LEU A 291 -2.14 3.50 -3.78
CA LEU A 291 -2.73 2.68 -2.72
C LEU A 291 -4.14 2.23 -3.12
N GLN A 292 -4.59 1.11 -2.58
CA GLN A 292 -5.96 0.64 -2.69
C GLN A 292 -6.48 0.16 -1.34
N LYS A 293 -7.79 0.21 -1.20
CA LYS A 293 -8.51 -0.47 -0.14
C LYS A 293 -9.67 -1.22 -0.78
N GLY A 294 -9.47 -2.52 -0.95
CA GLY A 294 -10.48 -3.42 -1.48
C GLY A 294 -11.46 -3.88 -0.40
N ARG A 295 -12.69 -4.21 -0.80
CA ARG A 295 -13.57 -5.07 0.01
C ARG A 295 -13.11 -6.53 -0.12
N ASP A 296 -13.83 -7.32 -0.91
CA ASP A 296 -13.57 -8.75 -1.12
C ASP A 296 -13.06 -9.09 -2.54
N SER A 297 -13.01 -8.13 -3.47
CA SER A 297 -12.51 -8.35 -4.84
C SER A 297 -11.92 -7.08 -5.48
N VAL A 298 -11.12 -7.23 -6.54
CA VAL A 298 -10.56 -6.10 -7.32
C VAL A 298 -11.64 -5.28 -8.03
N ASN A 299 -12.81 -5.85 -8.25
CA ASN A 299 -13.89 -5.20 -9.00
C ASN A 299 -14.59 -4.11 -8.16
N GLU A 300 -14.34 -4.08 -6.85
CA GLU A 300 -14.92 -3.14 -5.91
C GLU A 300 -13.87 -2.69 -4.90
N ARG A 301 -13.15 -1.63 -5.26
CA ARG A 301 -12.06 -1.08 -4.44
C ARG A 301 -12.04 0.43 -4.51
N ASN A 302 -11.66 1.09 -3.42
CA ASN A 302 -11.15 2.44 -3.53
C ASN A 302 -9.68 2.36 -3.95
N HIS A 303 -9.24 3.26 -4.82
CA HIS A 303 -7.85 3.40 -5.16
C HIS A 303 -7.43 4.86 -5.18
N MET A 304 -6.18 5.12 -4.84
CA MET A 304 -5.61 6.45 -4.83
C MET A 304 -4.22 6.50 -5.45
N ARG A 305 -3.89 7.64 -6.02
CA ARG A 305 -2.55 7.98 -6.53
C ARG A 305 -2.07 9.24 -5.82
N LEU A 306 -0.80 9.23 -5.41
CA LEU A 306 -0.19 10.32 -4.64
C LEU A 306 1.11 10.77 -5.30
N TRP A 307 1.32 12.08 -5.31
CA TRP A 307 2.54 12.75 -5.75
C TRP A 307 3.05 13.65 -4.63
N LEU A 308 4.30 13.47 -4.21
CA LEU A 308 4.99 14.40 -3.34
C LEU A 308 5.17 15.72 -4.10
N THR A 309 4.81 16.84 -3.48
CA THR A 309 4.97 18.17 -4.09
C THR A 309 6.26 18.83 -3.59
N PRO A 310 6.79 19.85 -4.30
CA PRO A 310 7.83 20.71 -3.76
C PRO A 310 7.26 21.75 -2.76
N TRP A 311 6.10 21.52 -2.15
CA TRP A 311 5.48 22.45 -1.21
C TRP A 311 5.67 21.98 0.22
N ILE A 312 5.98 22.94 1.09
CA ILE A 312 6.14 22.73 2.52
C ILE A 312 5.17 23.65 3.23
N PHE A 313 4.26 23.10 4.02
CA PHE A 313 3.33 23.89 4.85
C PHE A 313 3.71 23.73 6.31
N ARG A 314 4.16 24.82 6.95
CA ARG A 314 4.63 24.83 8.36
C ARG A 314 5.59 23.67 8.68
N ASP A 315 6.65 23.56 7.87
CA ASP A 315 7.67 22.50 7.92
C ASP A 315 7.17 21.06 7.68
N LYS A 316 5.94 20.88 7.20
CA LYS A 316 5.38 19.57 6.86
C LYS A 316 5.32 19.39 5.35
N SER A 317 5.66 18.19 4.88
CA SER A 317 5.58 17.81 3.48
C SER A 317 4.13 17.81 3.01
N VAL A 318 3.92 18.20 1.74
CA VAL A 318 2.60 18.20 1.11
C VAL A 318 2.57 17.20 -0.03
N TRP A 319 1.58 16.31 0.00
CA TRP A 319 1.25 15.39 -1.07
C TRP A 319 -0.03 15.84 -1.74
N ILE A 320 -0.04 15.83 -3.07
CA ILE A 320 -1.24 16.01 -3.86
C ILE A 320 -1.65 14.67 -4.46
N GLY A 321 -2.95 14.44 -4.59
CA GLY A 321 -3.39 13.14 -5.02
C GLY A 321 -4.81 13.12 -5.52
N GLN A 322 -5.17 11.90 -5.86
CA GLN A 322 -6.46 11.54 -6.39
C GLN A 322 -6.94 10.28 -5.68
N ILE A 323 -8.24 10.19 -5.44
CA ILE A 323 -8.94 8.97 -5.05
C ILE A 323 -10.21 8.80 -5.87
N SER A 324 -10.50 7.56 -6.23
CA SER A 324 -11.76 7.13 -6.85
C SER A 324 -12.11 5.72 -6.41
N ARG A 325 -13.34 5.29 -6.75
CA ARG A 325 -13.83 3.95 -6.48
C ARG A 325 -14.03 3.20 -7.79
N ASP A 326 -13.62 1.95 -7.84
CA ASP A 326 -14.00 1.03 -8.91
C ASP A 326 -15.33 0.36 -8.52
N ILE A 327 -16.30 0.32 -9.44
CA ILE A 327 -17.64 -0.26 -9.26
C ILE A 327 -17.92 -1.44 -10.20
N GLY A 328 -16.93 -1.87 -11.00
CA GLY A 328 -17.06 -3.05 -11.86
C GLY A 328 -15.98 -3.15 -12.94
N ILE A 329 -16.26 -3.97 -13.95
CA ILE A 329 -15.42 -4.13 -15.16
C ILE A 329 -16.21 -3.66 -16.37
N ARG A 330 -15.58 -2.85 -17.23
CA ARG A 330 -16.10 -2.37 -18.52
C ARG A 330 -15.23 -2.85 -19.67
N LEU A 331 -15.85 -3.21 -20.79
CA LEU A 331 -15.14 -3.47 -22.05
C LEU A 331 -14.65 -2.16 -22.67
N THR A 332 -13.40 -2.11 -23.10
CA THR A 332 -12.82 -0.93 -23.76
C THR A 332 -11.84 -1.36 -24.85
N THR A 333 -11.72 -0.57 -25.92
CA THR A 333 -10.69 -0.78 -26.96
C THR A 333 -9.41 0.03 -26.67
N GLY A 334 -9.42 0.87 -25.63
CA GLY A 334 -8.34 1.79 -25.28
C GLY A 334 -7.16 1.16 -24.54
N VAL A 335 -7.32 -0.07 -24.04
CA VAL A 335 -6.23 -0.85 -23.42
C VAL A 335 -6.20 -2.27 -24.00
N TRP A 336 -5.01 -2.85 -24.05
CA TRP A 336 -4.77 -4.16 -24.68
C TRP A 336 -5.50 -5.33 -24.01
N SER A 337 -5.87 -5.19 -22.73
CA SER A 337 -6.67 -6.17 -21.98
C SER A 337 -8.12 -6.24 -22.46
N LEU A 338 -8.56 -5.29 -23.29
CA LEU A 338 -9.94 -5.10 -23.77
C LEU A 338 -10.99 -4.91 -22.65
N THR A 339 -10.55 -4.83 -21.40
CA THR A 339 -11.32 -4.58 -20.20
C THR A 339 -10.59 -3.58 -19.31
N THR A 340 -11.33 -2.64 -18.72
CA THR A 340 -10.87 -1.69 -17.70
C THR A 340 -11.84 -1.71 -16.52
N HIS A 341 -11.44 -1.23 -15.36
CA HIS A 341 -12.38 -1.01 -14.26
C HIS A 341 -13.36 0.13 -14.61
N ALA A 342 -14.63 -0.04 -14.25
CA ALA A 342 -15.61 1.03 -14.28
C ALA A 342 -15.41 1.88 -13.02
N VAL A 343 -15.16 3.17 -13.20
CA VAL A 343 -14.98 4.12 -12.10
C VAL A 343 -16.36 4.62 -11.65
N ASP A 344 -16.55 4.72 -10.34
CA ASP A 344 -17.70 5.40 -9.75
C ASP A 344 -17.69 6.86 -10.21
N PRO A 345 -18.70 7.29 -10.97
CA PRO A 345 -18.70 8.65 -11.47
C PRO A 345 -18.87 9.69 -10.34
N GLU A 346 -19.34 9.34 -9.14
CA GLU A 346 -19.35 10.22 -7.96
C GLU A 346 -18.02 10.15 -7.19
N VAL A 347 -16.99 10.82 -7.71
CA VAL A 347 -15.64 10.77 -7.12
C VAL A 347 -15.54 11.38 -5.72
N ASP A 348 -16.51 12.23 -5.35
CA ASP A 348 -16.57 12.86 -4.03
C ASP A 348 -16.91 11.85 -2.92
N ASP A 349 -17.66 10.77 -3.21
CA ASP A 349 -17.93 9.71 -2.23
C ASP A 349 -16.63 9.02 -1.79
N ALA A 350 -15.72 8.75 -2.73
CA ALA A 350 -14.44 8.15 -2.44
C ALA A 350 -13.53 9.11 -1.63
N ARG A 351 -13.57 10.41 -1.93
CA ARG A 351 -12.87 11.45 -1.16
C ARG A 351 -13.37 11.51 0.28
N ASP A 352 -14.68 11.58 0.45
CA ASP A 352 -15.32 11.72 1.77
C ASP A 352 -15.17 10.41 2.58
N TYR A 353 -15.20 9.25 1.92
CA TYR A 353 -14.83 7.96 2.52
C TYR A 353 -13.44 8.01 3.16
N LEU A 354 -12.42 8.48 2.41
CA LEU A 354 -11.05 8.52 2.93
C LEU A 354 -10.91 9.44 4.15
N ILE A 355 -11.59 10.59 4.16
CA ILE A 355 -11.60 11.49 5.33
C ILE A 355 -12.12 10.72 6.55
N MET A 356 -13.31 10.13 6.45
CA MET A 356 -13.92 9.37 7.56
C MET A 356 -13.04 8.18 7.99
N ASP A 357 -12.41 7.52 7.04
CA ASP A 357 -11.55 6.36 7.27
C ASP A 357 -10.30 6.74 8.09
N VAL A 358 -9.63 7.85 7.73
CA VAL A 358 -8.47 8.35 8.47
C VAL A 358 -8.88 8.95 9.83
N MET A 359 -10.04 9.60 9.93
CA MET A 359 -10.61 10.05 11.21
C MET A 359 -10.81 8.87 12.17
N SER A 360 -11.31 7.73 11.67
CA SER A 360 -11.60 6.55 12.49
C SER A 360 -10.37 5.93 13.16
N VAL A 361 -9.17 6.22 12.64
CA VAL A 361 -7.88 5.77 13.18
C VAL A 361 -7.07 6.91 13.82
N GLN A 362 -7.76 7.99 14.19
CA GLN A 362 -7.18 9.17 14.86
C GLN A 362 -6.01 9.80 14.08
N GLY A 363 -6.10 9.75 12.74
CA GLY A 363 -5.02 10.17 11.84
C GLY A 363 -5.08 11.61 11.35
N LEU A 364 -6.06 12.42 11.81
CA LEU A 364 -6.23 13.81 11.39
C LEU A 364 -6.19 14.76 12.57
N ALA A 365 -5.39 15.81 12.46
CA ALA A 365 -5.38 16.94 13.38
C ALA A 365 -6.30 18.06 12.87
N LYS A 366 -6.30 18.29 11.55
CA LYS A 366 -7.06 19.37 10.90
C LYS A 366 -7.53 18.93 9.53
N MET A 367 -8.75 19.30 9.15
CA MET A 367 -9.30 18.99 7.83
C MET A 367 -10.06 20.16 7.19
N GLY A 368 -10.19 20.18 5.88
CA GLY A 368 -11.06 21.14 5.21
C GLY A 368 -11.18 20.90 3.71
N MET A 369 -11.86 21.81 3.04
CA MET A 369 -12.09 21.76 1.61
C MET A 369 -11.53 23.02 0.95
N VAL A 370 -10.89 22.84 -0.21
CA VAL A 370 -10.38 23.93 -1.04
C VAL A 370 -10.87 23.76 -2.47
N ASN A 371 -11.35 24.81 -3.11
CA ASN A 371 -11.68 24.78 -4.54
C ASN A 371 -10.41 24.45 -5.35
N GLY A 372 -10.55 23.85 -6.54
CA GLY A 372 -9.41 23.68 -7.46
C GLY A 372 -9.60 22.64 -8.57
N VAL A 373 -10.56 21.72 -8.43
CA VAL A 373 -10.89 20.75 -9.49
C VAL A 373 -11.89 21.36 -10.48
N GLY A 374 -12.80 22.20 -9.98
CA GLY A 374 -13.92 22.76 -10.73
C GLY A 374 -15.09 21.77 -10.82
N SER A 375 -16.30 22.27 -10.62
CA SER A 375 -17.50 21.44 -10.51
C SER A 375 -17.88 20.76 -11.83
N ALA A 376 -18.45 19.57 -11.73
CA ALA A 376 -19.11 18.84 -12.81
C ALA A 376 -20.38 18.18 -12.26
N THR A 377 -21.46 18.14 -13.03
CA THR A 377 -22.75 17.56 -12.58
C THR A 377 -23.06 16.29 -13.38
N PRO A 378 -23.97 15.42 -12.91
CA PRO A 378 -24.39 14.24 -13.68
C PRO A 378 -24.92 14.56 -15.09
N GLU A 379 -25.51 15.74 -15.30
CA GLU A 379 -26.02 16.19 -16.61
C GLU A 379 -24.91 16.72 -17.53
N LYS A 380 -23.78 17.14 -16.95
CA LYS A 380 -22.60 17.66 -17.66
C LYS A 380 -21.32 17.08 -17.03
N PRO A 381 -21.11 15.75 -17.12
CA PRO A 381 -19.96 15.11 -16.53
C PRO A 381 -18.70 15.47 -17.29
N ARG A 382 -17.56 15.34 -16.62
CA ARG A 382 -16.24 15.33 -17.26
C ARG A 382 -15.82 13.89 -17.52
N GLU A 383 -14.79 13.69 -18.33
CA GLU A 383 -14.28 12.36 -18.66
C GLU A 383 -12.82 12.23 -18.25
N ILE A 384 -12.43 11.04 -17.79
CA ILE A 384 -11.03 10.66 -17.55
C ILE A 384 -10.38 10.16 -18.85
N ILE A 385 -9.08 9.82 -18.81
CA ILE A 385 -8.28 9.41 -19.98
C ILE A 385 -8.95 8.31 -20.84
N LEU A 386 -9.65 7.36 -20.20
CA LEU A 386 -10.30 6.21 -20.84
C LEU A 386 -11.78 6.45 -21.21
N GLY A 387 -12.28 7.67 -21.00
CA GLY A 387 -13.63 8.10 -21.36
C GLY A 387 -14.71 7.78 -20.32
N ASP A 388 -14.33 7.31 -19.13
CA ASP A 388 -15.30 7.09 -18.05
C ASP A 388 -15.73 8.46 -17.47
N PRO A 389 -17.05 8.71 -17.35
CA PRO A 389 -17.56 9.98 -16.87
C PRO A 389 -17.37 10.13 -15.36
N TYR A 390 -17.26 11.37 -14.89
CA TYR A 390 -17.30 11.71 -13.47
C TYR A 390 -17.96 13.07 -13.20
N TRP A 391 -18.49 13.23 -12.00
CA TRP A 391 -19.00 14.48 -11.44
C TRP A 391 -18.42 14.72 -10.04
N THR A 392 -18.34 16.00 -9.66
CA THR A 392 -17.69 16.45 -8.42
C THR A 392 -18.17 17.86 -8.06
N ASP A 393 -18.18 18.18 -6.77
CA ASP A 393 -18.36 19.52 -6.24
C ASP A 393 -17.19 20.47 -6.57
N GLY A 394 -16.10 19.95 -7.14
CA GLY A 394 -14.98 20.73 -7.63
C GLY A 394 -13.92 21.08 -6.58
N ARG A 395 -14.00 20.48 -5.39
CA ARG A 395 -13.10 20.77 -4.26
C ARG A 395 -12.14 19.60 -3.99
N ARG A 396 -11.01 19.94 -3.38
CA ARG A 396 -10.02 19.01 -2.84
C ARG A 396 -10.20 18.92 -1.33
N ALA A 397 -10.11 17.72 -0.78
CA ALA A 397 -9.98 17.52 0.64
C ALA A 397 -8.54 17.84 1.07
N VAL A 398 -8.39 18.62 2.13
CA VAL A 398 -7.10 18.95 2.74
C VAL A 398 -7.05 18.33 4.12
N MET A 399 -6.07 17.47 4.35
CA MET A 399 -5.94 16.65 5.55
C MET A 399 -4.56 16.86 6.17
N LEU A 400 -4.51 17.34 7.41
CA LEU A 400 -3.27 17.50 8.18
C LEU A 400 -3.13 16.33 9.16
N PHE A 401 -2.03 15.58 9.02
CA PHE A 401 -1.73 14.40 9.82
C PHE A 401 -0.89 14.80 11.04
N PRO A 402 -1.33 14.44 12.26
CA PRO A 402 -0.67 14.83 13.50
C PRO A 402 0.52 13.90 13.83
N GLU A 403 1.41 14.37 14.71
CA GLU A 403 2.48 13.55 15.27
C GLU A 403 1.97 12.54 16.29
N GLU A 404 0.95 12.91 17.05
CA GLU A 404 0.27 12.06 18.03
C GLU A 404 -1.21 11.86 17.63
N PRO A 405 -1.85 10.72 17.98
CA PRO A 405 -3.26 10.50 17.68
C PRO A 405 -4.16 11.60 18.26
N VAL A 406 -5.05 12.15 17.44
CA VAL A 406 -6.02 13.19 17.84
C VAL A 406 -7.41 12.58 17.92
N ALA A 407 -8.15 12.87 18.99
CA ALA A 407 -9.52 12.38 19.15
C ALA A 407 -10.44 13.03 18.10
N MET A 408 -11.48 12.33 17.66
CA MET A 408 -12.32 12.78 16.55
C MET A 408 -13.04 14.11 16.82
N ASP A 409 -13.38 14.38 18.07
CA ASP A 409 -13.99 15.61 18.57
C ASP A 409 -12.99 16.75 18.80
N GLU A 410 -11.69 16.48 18.70
CA GLU A 410 -10.61 17.46 18.78
C GLU A 410 -10.06 17.87 17.40
N ILE A 411 -10.62 17.32 16.32
CA ILE A 411 -10.19 17.65 14.95
C ILE A 411 -10.57 19.09 14.60
N GLU A 412 -9.57 19.89 14.23
CA GLU A 412 -9.76 21.27 13.78
C GLU A 412 -10.19 21.36 12.30
N PHE A 413 -10.64 22.55 11.89
CA PHE A 413 -11.01 22.82 10.50
C PHE A 413 -10.15 23.88 9.84
N PHE A 414 -9.74 23.64 8.59
CA PHE A 414 -9.34 24.70 7.67
C PHE A 414 -10.60 25.43 7.22
N ILE A 415 -10.79 26.65 7.71
CA ILE A 415 -12.04 27.40 7.54
C ILE A 415 -12.11 28.12 6.18
N TRP A 416 -12.11 27.32 5.12
CA TRP A 416 -11.98 27.80 3.74
C TRP A 416 -13.30 27.69 2.97
N ASP A 417 -13.42 26.72 2.05
CA ASP A 417 -14.49 26.62 1.06
C ASP A 417 -15.63 25.70 1.53
N PHE A 418 -16.28 26.11 2.63
CA PHE A 418 -17.46 25.44 3.19
C PHE A 418 -18.67 25.52 2.25
N ARG A 419 -19.49 24.47 2.20
CA ARG A 419 -20.72 24.47 1.39
C ARG A 419 -21.77 25.44 1.93
N SER A 420 -21.90 25.54 3.26
CA SER A 420 -22.84 26.44 3.93
C SER A 420 -22.09 27.52 4.68
N LYS A 421 -22.52 28.76 4.49
CA LYS A 421 -21.99 29.93 5.19
C LYS A 421 -22.33 29.88 6.68
N GLU A 422 -23.53 29.43 7.00
CA GLU A 422 -24.02 29.28 8.38
C GLU A 422 -23.17 28.25 9.14
N VAL A 423 -22.88 27.10 8.52
CA VAL A 423 -21.99 26.09 9.11
C VAL A 423 -20.59 26.66 9.32
N LYS A 424 -20.06 27.41 8.35
CA LYS A 424 -18.76 28.08 8.47
C LYS A 424 -18.72 29.02 9.68
N GLU A 425 -19.72 29.89 9.84
CA GLU A 425 -19.80 30.85 10.95
C GLU A 425 -19.92 30.16 12.33
N ILE A 426 -20.55 28.98 12.39
CA ILE A 426 -20.61 28.16 13.63
C ILE A 426 -19.22 27.58 13.94
N VAL A 427 -18.58 26.94 12.97
CA VAL A 427 -17.25 26.32 13.15
C VAL A 427 -16.20 27.37 13.53
N GLU A 428 -16.21 28.54 12.90
CA GLU A 428 -15.33 29.68 13.26
C GLU A 428 -15.47 30.07 14.74
N ARG A 429 -16.70 30.12 15.24
CA ARG A 429 -16.97 30.52 16.63
C ARG A 429 -16.48 29.49 17.63
N GLU A 430 -16.76 28.20 17.38
CA GLU A 430 -16.36 27.12 18.29
C GLU A 430 -14.83 26.98 18.33
N GLN A 431 -14.15 27.04 17.18
CA GLN A 431 -12.70 26.87 17.12
C GLN A 431 -11.95 28.07 17.74
N ASN A 432 -12.42 29.29 17.53
CA ASN A 432 -11.87 30.49 18.19
C ASN A 432 -12.17 30.53 19.70
N GLY A 433 -13.33 30.00 20.12
CA GLY A 433 -13.71 29.88 21.53
C GLY A 433 -12.86 28.85 22.29
N SER A 434 -12.49 27.75 21.64
CA SER A 434 -11.61 26.72 22.20
C SER A 434 -10.19 27.25 22.46
N THR A 435 -9.62 28.02 21.51
CA THR A 435 -8.28 28.62 21.65
C THR A 435 -8.18 29.60 22.81
N SER A 436 -9.29 30.26 23.19
CA SER A 436 -9.32 31.20 24.33
C SER A 436 -9.40 30.54 25.71
N LYS A 437 -9.65 29.22 25.78
CA LYS A 437 -9.75 28.46 27.05
C LYS A 437 -8.49 27.68 27.40
N SER A 438 -7.50 27.66 26.50
CA SER A 438 -6.23 26.95 26.65
C SER A 438 -5.04 27.85 27.06
N ASP A 439 -5.27 29.16 27.24
CA ASP A 439 -4.36 30.11 27.88
C ASP A 439 -4.76 30.33 29.35
#